data_AF-A0A6V7V1E0-F1
#
_entry.id   AF-A0A6V7V1E0-F1
#
_cell.length_a   1.000
_cell.length_b   1.000
_cell.length_c   1.000
_cell.angle_alpha   90.00
_cell.angle_beta   90.00
_cell.angle_gamma   90.00
#
_symmetry.space_group_name_H-M   'P 1'
#
loop_
_entity.id
_entity.type
_entity.pdbx_description
1 polymer ?
#
loop_
_entity_poly.entity_id
_entity_poly.type
_entity_poly.pdbx_seq_one_letter_code
_entity_poly.pdbx_strand_id
1 'polypeptide(L)'
;MATKVLMSGIQPTGTMHIGNYLGFLRHFVKLQESEDYDRRILKIADLHAISTGFVPSKKLREHICQTLAILLSTGVDPFRTIIVQQSRVPELTELMWILGTATTLPSLTGLSQFKDKSKNLKAVPVGLATYPLLQAADVLGYHSSHVLVGSDQTQHLELLKEITRSFNSKTGTEYFSIPERVKF
;
A
#
# COMPACT_ATOMS: atom_id res chain seq x y z
N MET A 1 -19.59 11.78 12.37
CA MET A 1 -19.03 10.44 12.12
C MET A 1 -17.54 10.60 11.82
N ALA A 2 -16.70 9.61 12.12
CA ALA A 2 -15.29 9.65 11.74
C ALA A 2 -15.16 9.64 10.21
N THR A 3 -14.24 10.44 9.66
CA THR A 3 -14.01 10.56 8.22
C THR A 3 -13.60 9.22 7.63
N LYS A 4 -14.37 8.71 6.65
CA LYS A 4 -14.09 7.49 5.91
C LYS A 4 -13.12 7.78 4.77
N VAL A 5 -11.90 7.27 4.91
CA VAL A 5 -10.83 7.38 3.92
C VAL A 5 -10.63 6.01 3.26
N LEU A 6 -10.82 5.96 1.93
CA LEU A 6 -10.52 4.81 1.08
C LEU A 6 -9.11 4.95 0.50
N MET A 7 -8.29 3.91 0.63
CA MET A 7 -6.93 3.89 0.12
C MET A 7 -6.68 2.65 -0.75
N SER A 8 -5.89 2.84 -1.80
CA SER A 8 -5.26 1.74 -2.54
C SER A 8 -3.89 2.16 -3.10
N GLY A 9 -3.15 1.21 -3.65
CA GLY A 9 -1.83 1.45 -4.21
C GLY A 9 -1.51 0.53 -5.38
N ILE A 10 -0.75 1.05 -6.34
CA ILE A 10 -0.26 0.32 -7.51
C ILE A 10 1.26 0.52 -7.59
N GLN A 11 1.99 -0.58 -7.76
CA GLN A 11 3.43 -0.51 -8.02
C GLN A 11 3.70 -0.08 -9.47
N PRO A 12 4.62 0.86 -9.73
CA PRO A 12 5.00 1.26 -11.07
C PRO A 12 5.93 0.22 -11.72
N THR A 13 5.34 -0.80 -12.34
CA THR A 13 6.08 -1.90 -13.00
C THR A 13 6.33 -1.67 -14.49
N GLY A 14 5.71 -0.65 -15.10
CA GLY A 14 5.89 -0.29 -16.52
C GLY A 14 5.00 -1.05 -17.50
N THR A 15 4.37 -2.14 -17.07
CA THR A 15 3.45 -2.94 -17.90
C THR A 15 2.12 -3.12 -17.19
N MET A 16 1.14 -2.29 -17.56
CA MET A 16 -0.26 -2.51 -17.17
C MET A 16 -1.00 -3.12 -18.36
N HIS A 17 -1.70 -4.22 -18.13
CA HIS A 17 -2.44 -4.95 -19.15
C HIS A 17 -3.94 -5.00 -18.80
N ILE A 18 -4.76 -5.53 -19.71
CA ILE A 18 -6.22 -5.58 -19.56
C ILE A 18 -6.67 -6.28 -18.26
N GLY A 19 -5.92 -7.29 -17.80
CA GLY A 19 -6.16 -7.91 -16.49
C GLY A 19 -6.08 -6.93 -15.30
N ASN A 20 -5.16 -5.96 -15.30
CA ASN A 20 -5.12 -4.94 -14.25
C ASN A 20 -6.32 -3.99 -14.34
N TYR A 21 -6.76 -3.67 -15.56
CA TYR A 21 -7.94 -2.83 -15.77
C TYR A 21 -9.21 -3.51 -15.26
N LEU A 22 -9.49 -4.73 -15.73
CA LEU A 22 -10.68 -5.49 -15.35
C LEU A 22 -10.66 -5.92 -13.88
N GLY A 23 -9.49 -6.27 -13.37
CA GLY A 23 -9.29 -6.70 -12.00
C GLY A 23 -9.41 -5.55 -11.02
N PHE A 24 -8.66 -4.47 -11.21
CA PHE A 24 -8.53 -3.42 -10.19
C PHE A 24 -9.12 -2.07 -10.64
N LEU A 25 -8.62 -1.49 -11.73
CA LEU A 25 -8.90 -0.08 -12.06
C LEU A 25 -10.37 0.18 -12.30
N ARG A 26 -11.07 -0.71 -13.01
CA ARG A 26 -12.51 -0.57 -13.27
C ARG A 26 -13.32 -0.52 -11.98
N HIS A 27 -12.91 -1.27 -10.94
CA HIS A 27 -13.57 -1.24 -9.64
C HIS A 27 -13.22 0.02 -8.87
N PHE A 28 -11.94 0.42 -8.87
CA PHE A 28 -11.51 1.66 -8.23
C PHE A 28 -12.24 2.88 -8.83
N VAL A 29 -12.35 2.95 -10.16
CA VAL A 29 -13.03 4.05 -10.85
C VAL A 29 -14.49 4.19 -10.40
N LYS A 30 -15.21 3.08 -10.27
CA LYS A 30 -16.59 3.07 -9.74
C LYS A 30 -16.66 3.55 -8.28
N LEU A 31 -15.68 3.20 -7.46
CA LEU A 31 -15.64 3.64 -6.05
C LEU A 31 -15.36 5.15 -5.90
N GLN A 32 -14.84 5.81 -6.93
CA GLN A 32 -14.72 7.28 -6.93
C GLN A 32 -16.09 7.98 -6.96
N GLU A 33 -17.13 7.28 -7.44
CA GLU A 33 -18.49 7.82 -7.58
C GLU A 33 -19.36 7.54 -6.34
N SER A 34 -18.98 6.56 -5.51
CA SER A 34 -19.70 6.24 -4.26
C SER A 34 -19.65 7.43 -3.30
N GLU A 35 -20.71 7.67 -2.52
CA GLU A 35 -20.74 8.66 -1.44
C GLU A 35 -20.33 8.05 -0.08
N ASP A 36 -20.01 6.75 -0.02
CA ASP A 36 -19.67 6.04 1.21
C ASP A 36 -18.34 6.46 1.82
N TYR A 37 -17.48 7.15 1.05
CA TYR A 37 -16.16 7.61 1.47
C TYR A 37 -16.06 9.13 1.35
N ASP A 38 -15.45 9.77 2.33
CA ASP A 38 -15.19 11.20 2.31
C ASP A 38 -13.95 11.53 1.45
N ARG A 39 -12.95 10.64 1.45
CA ARG A 39 -11.69 10.81 0.70
C ARG A 39 -11.25 9.51 0.04
N ARG A 40 -10.70 9.62 -1.18
CA ARG A 40 -10.04 8.53 -1.90
C ARG A 40 -8.58 8.86 -2.13
N ILE A 41 -7.71 7.88 -1.90
CA ILE A 41 -6.27 8.00 -2.09
C ILE A 41 -5.81 6.83 -2.97
N LEU A 42 -5.12 7.14 -4.07
CA LEU A 42 -4.50 6.15 -4.93
C LEU A 42 -3.00 6.40 -5.01
N LYS A 43 -2.20 5.46 -4.51
CA LYS A 43 -0.75 5.58 -4.48
C LYS A 43 -0.09 4.96 -5.69
N ILE A 44 0.91 5.66 -6.23
CA ILE A 44 1.96 5.08 -7.07
C ILE A 44 3.09 4.66 -6.11
N ALA A 45 3.13 3.37 -5.81
CA ALA A 45 3.96 2.74 -4.79
C ALA A 45 5.39 2.46 -5.27
N ASP A 46 6.14 3.52 -5.55
CA ASP A 46 7.49 3.45 -6.13
C ASP A 46 8.59 2.95 -5.18
N LEU A 47 8.45 3.14 -3.87
CA LEU A 47 9.37 2.52 -2.88
C LEU A 47 9.13 1.01 -2.78
N HIS A 48 7.88 0.56 -2.91
CA HIS A 48 7.57 -0.88 -2.96
C HIS A 48 8.19 -1.56 -4.18
N ALA A 49 8.30 -0.85 -5.32
CA ALA A 49 8.91 -1.38 -6.54
C ALA A 49 10.40 -1.71 -6.39
N ILE A 50 11.09 -1.15 -5.37
CA ILE A 50 12.51 -1.42 -5.09
C ILE A 50 12.74 -2.31 -3.86
N SER A 51 11.67 -2.77 -3.20
CA SER A 51 11.75 -3.55 -1.94
C SER A 51 12.45 -4.90 -2.08
N THR A 52 12.43 -5.50 -3.28
CA THR A 52 13.05 -6.80 -3.57
C THR A 52 14.23 -6.70 -4.53
N GLY A 53 14.69 -5.49 -4.87
CA GLY A 53 15.79 -5.25 -5.80
C GLY A 53 15.70 -3.88 -6.46
N PHE A 54 16.84 -3.23 -6.68
CA PHE A 54 16.87 -1.91 -7.29
C PHE A 54 16.47 -1.94 -8.77
N VAL A 55 15.62 -1.00 -9.16
CA VAL A 55 15.30 -0.70 -10.55
C VAL A 55 16.18 0.47 -11.01
N PRO A 56 16.76 0.45 -12.22
CA PRO A 56 17.50 1.59 -12.74
C PRO A 56 16.67 2.89 -12.66
N SER A 57 17.25 3.95 -12.12
CA SER A 57 16.52 5.18 -11.77
C SER A 57 15.77 5.81 -12.95
N LYS A 58 16.36 5.76 -14.16
CA LYS A 58 15.69 6.21 -15.39
C LYS A 58 14.41 5.41 -15.67
N LYS A 59 14.49 4.08 -15.58
CA LYS A 59 13.36 3.18 -15.82
C LYS A 59 12.26 3.34 -14.78
N LEU A 60 12.63 3.49 -13.49
CA LEU A 60 11.64 3.72 -12.43
C LEU A 60 10.86 5.03 -12.66
N ARG A 61 11.54 6.11 -13.05
CA ARG A 61 10.90 7.39 -13.40
C ARG A 61 9.94 7.24 -14.59
N GLU A 62 10.36 6.54 -15.63
CA GLU A 62 9.51 6.24 -16.79
C GLU A 62 8.26 5.46 -16.37
N HIS A 63 8.41 4.43 -15.54
CA HIS A 63 7.28 3.64 -15.04
C HIS A 63 6.32 4.47 -14.18
N ILE A 64 6.82 5.37 -13.33
CA ILE A 64 5.97 6.26 -12.51
C ILE A 64 5.10 7.14 -13.43
N CYS A 65 5.72 7.78 -14.42
CA CYS A 65 5.00 8.62 -15.39
C CYS A 65 3.99 7.81 -16.20
N GLN A 66 4.35 6.61 -16.66
CA GLN A 66 3.46 5.71 -17.39
C GLN A 66 2.29 5.25 -16.53
N THR A 67 2.53 4.86 -15.28
CA THR A 67 1.46 4.48 -14.34
C THR A 67 0.51 5.65 -14.14
N LEU A 68 1.01 6.87 -13.89
CA LEU A 68 0.15 8.05 -13.75
C LEU A 68 -0.69 8.29 -15.01
N ALA A 69 -0.07 8.25 -16.20
CA ALA A 69 -0.78 8.43 -17.46
C ALA A 69 -1.89 7.39 -17.67
N ILE A 70 -1.64 6.13 -17.31
CA ILE A 70 -2.63 5.04 -17.39
C ILE A 70 -3.75 5.23 -16.39
N LEU A 71 -3.45 5.65 -15.15
CA LEU A 71 -4.48 5.95 -14.15
C LEU A 71 -5.46 7.00 -14.68
N LEU A 72 -4.93 8.12 -15.18
CA LEU A 72 -5.73 9.21 -15.73
C LEU A 72 -6.53 8.77 -16.96
N SER A 73 -5.89 8.06 -17.91
CA SER A 73 -6.57 7.64 -19.15
C SER A 73 -7.64 6.56 -18.94
N THR A 74 -7.57 5.82 -17.83
CA THR A 74 -8.56 4.77 -17.49
C THR A 74 -9.71 5.27 -16.62
N GLY A 75 -9.74 6.57 -16.28
CA GLY A 75 -10.86 7.22 -15.60
C GLY A 75 -10.62 7.54 -14.11
N VAL A 76 -9.38 7.44 -13.61
CA VAL A 76 -9.06 8.02 -12.30
C VAL A 76 -9.12 9.54 -12.40
N ASP A 77 -10.03 10.14 -11.66
CA ASP A 77 -10.29 11.58 -11.68
C ASP A 77 -9.50 12.26 -10.54
N PRO A 78 -8.48 13.09 -10.84
CA PRO A 78 -7.67 13.75 -9.82
C PRO A 78 -8.45 14.79 -8.99
N PHE A 79 -9.64 15.19 -9.42
CA PHE A 79 -10.52 16.06 -8.63
C PHE A 79 -11.33 15.29 -7.57
N ARG A 80 -11.44 13.96 -7.72
CA ARG A 80 -12.14 13.06 -6.77
C ARG A 80 -11.18 12.21 -5.94
N THR A 81 -10.00 11.94 -6.47
CA THR A 81 -8.99 11.07 -5.88
C THR A 81 -7.67 11.79 -5.72
N ILE A 82 -7.11 11.74 -4.51
CA ILE A 82 -5.75 12.21 -4.26
C ILE A 82 -4.79 11.15 -4.81
N ILE A 83 -4.10 11.48 -5.90
CA ILE A 83 -3.06 10.63 -6.47
C ILE A 83 -1.72 11.00 -5.82
N VAL A 84 -1.05 10.02 -5.22
CA VAL A 84 0.18 10.25 -4.44
C VAL A 84 1.32 9.41 -4.99
N GLN A 85 2.46 10.05 -5.32
CA GLN A 85 3.72 9.32 -5.51
C GLN A 85 4.31 9.01 -4.13
N GLN A 86 4.48 7.73 -3.80
CA GLN A 86 4.85 7.28 -2.45
C GLN A 86 6.17 7.91 -1.96
N SER A 87 7.23 7.90 -2.77
CA SER A 87 8.55 8.45 -2.41
C SER A 87 8.58 9.97 -2.23
N ARG A 88 7.51 10.70 -2.59
CA ARG A 88 7.40 12.15 -2.38
C ARG A 88 6.90 12.52 -0.98
N VAL A 89 6.58 11.52 -0.15
CA VAL A 89 6.06 11.71 1.20
C VAL A 89 7.02 11.04 2.19
N PRO A 90 8.14 11.72 2.55
CA PRO A 90 9.19 11.12 3.38
C PRO A 90 8.68 10.67 4.76
N GLU A 91 7.61 11.29 5.27
CA GLU A 91 6.95 10.95 6.54
C GLU A 91 6.49 9.49 6.57
N LEU A 92 6.21 8.87 5.42
CA LEU A 92 5.85 7.46 5.34
C LEU A 92 7.02 6.54 5.73
N THR A 93 8.25 6.95 5.39
CA THR A 93 9.45 6.17 5.76
C THR A 93 9.83 6.38 7.22
N GLU A 94 9.58 7.56 7.77
CA GLU A 94 9.69 7.80 9.21
C GLU A 94 8.65 6.99 10.00
N LEU A 95 7.39 7.01 9.54
CA LEU A 95 6.32 6.22 10.16
C LEU A 95 6.61 4.72 10.07
N MET A 96 7.16 4.23 8.95
CA MET A 96 7.60 2.83 8.83
C MET A 96 8.60 2.46 9.94
N TRP A 97 9.56 3.33 10.24
CA TRP A 97 10.52 3.10 11.34
C TRP A 97 9.81 3.03 12.69
N ILE A 98 8.93 3.99 12.97
CA ILE A 98 8.15 4.05 14.21
C ILE A 98 7.31 2.79 14.38
N LEU A 99 6.56 2.36 13.35
CA LEU A 99 5.76 1.13 13.38
C LEU A 99 6.63 -0.12 13.56
N GLY A 100 7.84 -0.11 13.01
CA GLY A 100 8.84 -1.16 13.21
C GLY A 100 9.17 -1.40 14.68
N THR A 101 9.26 -0.34 15.49
CA THR A 101 9.51 -0.47 16.96
C THR A 101 8.35 -1.17 17.70
N ALA A 102 7.16 -1.19 17.10
CA ALA A 102 5.98 -1.88 17.62
C ALA A 102 5.78 -3.29 17.03
N THR A 103 6.63 -3.74 16.11
CA THR A 103 6.41 -4.99 15.36
C THR A 103 7.56 -5.97 15.60
N THR A 104 7.24 -7.27 15.63
CA THR A 104 8.25 -8.32 15.82
C THR A 104 8.73 -8.88 14.49
N LEU A 105 9.99 -9.30 14.43
CA LEU A 105 10.54 -9.96 13.25
C LEU A 105 9.78 -11.25 12.85
N PRO A 106 9.32 -12.11 13.79
CA PRO A 106 8.47 -13.25 13.47
C PRO A 106 7.16 -12.88 12.77
N SER A 107 6.48 -11.79 13.16
CA SER A 107 5.26 -11.33 12.48
C SER A 107 5.51 -11.02 11.00
N LEU A 108 6.68 -10.42 10.69
CA LEU A 108 7.07 -10.06 9.32
C LEU A 108 7.51 -11.28 8.49
N THR A 109 8.37 -12.10 9.07
CA THR A 109 8.95 -13.29 8.40
C THR A 109 7.99 -14.49 8.37
N GLY A 110 6.89 -14.43 9.13
CA GLY A 110 5.86 -15.45 9.18
C GLY A 110 4.97 -15.51 7.94
N LEU A 111 4.90 -14.43 7.16
CA LEU A 111 4.07 -14.32 5.96
C LEU A 111 4.42 -15.40 4.92
N SER A 112 3.40 -16.00 4.30
CA SER A 112 3.61 -17.00 3.25
C SER A 112 4.41 -16.42 2.09
N GLN A 113 4.10 -15.18 1.68
CA GLN A 113 4.83 -14.51 0.60
C GLN A 113 6.32 -14.30 0.93
N PHE A 114 6.66 -13.99 2.19
CA PHE A 114 8.07 -13.90 2.61
C PHE A 114 8.74 -15.27 2.52
N LYS A 115 8.10 -16.32 3.06
CA LYS A 115 8.62 -17.68 3.03
C LYS A 115 8.82 -18.21 1.61
N ASP A 116 7.89 -17.94 0.71
CA ASP A 116 7.95 -18.46 -0.66
C ASP A 116 8.96 -17.70 -1.53
N LYS A 117 9.07 -16.38 -1.37
CA LYS A 117 10.09 -15.59 -2.06
C LYS A 117 11.49 -15.85 -1.52
N SER A 118 11.64 -16.01 -0.20
CA SER A 118 12.96 -16.20 0.43
C SER A 118 13.62 -17.53 0.06
N LYS A 119 12.86 -18.62 -0.13
CA LYS A 119 13.38 -19.93 -0.55
C LYS A 119 14.20 -19.88 -1.85
N ASN A 120 13.86 -18.97 -2.76
CA ASN A 120 14.48 -18.87 -4.08
C ASN A 120 15.65 -17.88 -4.13
N LEU A 121 16.04 -17.28 -3.00
CA LEU A 121 17.06 -16.24 -2.92
C LEU A 121 18.28 -16.73 -2.15
N LYS A 122 19.48 -16.56 -2.73
CA LYS A 122 20.75 -16.86 -2.04
C LYS A 122 20.97 -15.96 -0.82
N ALA A 123 20.55 -14.71 -0.93
CA ALA A 123 20.57 -13.71 0.14
C ALA A 123 19.22 -12.99 0.12
N VAL A 124 18.54 -12.99 1.26
CA VAL A 124 17.21 -12.39 1.40
C VAL A 124 17.38 -10.88 1.64
N PRO A 125 16.85 -10.00 0.77
CA PRO A 125 16.91 -8.56 1.00
C PRO A 125 16.12 -8.18 2.26
N VAL A 126 16.66 -7.24 3.05
CA VAL A 126 15.95 -6.68 4.22
C VAL A 126 14.59 -6.10 3.81
N GLY A 127 14.53 -5.45 2.65
CA GLY A 127 13.28 -4.90 2.11
C GLY A 127 12.19 -5.94 1.89
N LEU A 128 12.53 -7.21 1.59
CA LEU A 128 11.54 -8.29 1.48
C LEU A 128 10.88 -8.59 2.83
N ALA A 129 11.61 -8.46 3.94
CA ALA A 129 11.06 -8.64 5.28
C ALA A 129 10.30 -7.41 5.75
N THR A 130 10.77 -6.21 5.42
CA THR A 130 10.27 -4.97 6.03
C THR A 130 9.24 -4.20 5.20
N TYR A 131 9.05 -4.50 3.91
CA TYR A 131 8.01 -3.81 3.12
C TYR A 131 6.59 -3.86 3.70
N PRO A 132 6.16 -4.88 4.48
CA PRO A 132 4.84 -4.82 5.11
C PRO A 132 4.70 -3.68 6.13
N LEU A 133 5.80 -3.25 6.78
CA LEU A 133 5.81 -2.05 7.63
C LEU A 133 5.62 -0.78 6.79
N LEU A 134 6.26 -0.72 5.62
CA LEU A 134 6.07 0.39 4.68
C LEU A 134 4.62 0.43 4.17
N GLN A 135 4.04 -0.73 3.87
CA GLN A 135 2.63 -0.87 3.49
C GLN A 135 1.70 -0.44 4.64
N ALA A 136 2.05 -0.74 5.89
CA ALA A 136 1.30 -0.27 7.04
C ALA A 136 1.38 1.25 7.17
N ALA A 137 2.58 1.84 7.06
CA ALA A 137 2.76 3.28 7.04
C ALA A 137 1.97 3.94 5.90
N ASP A 138 1.89 3.28 4.74
CA ASP A 138 1.14 3.80 3.60
C ASP A 138 -0.34 4.00 3.90
N VAL A 139 -0.94 3.10 4.69
CA VAL A 139 -2.35 3.11 5.06
C VAL A 139 -2.57 4.04 6.25
N LEU A 140 -1.78 3.85 7.31
CA LEU A 140 -1.94 4.52 8.60
C LEU A 140 -1.54 6.00 8.55
N GLY A 141 -0.53 6.37 7.74
CA GLY A 141 -0.09 7.76 7.59
C GLY A 141 -1.15 8.69 7.03
N TYR A 142 -2.20 8.14 6.41
CA TYR A 142 -3.36 8.88 5.91
C TYR A 142 -4.63 8.64 6.74
N HIS A 143 -4.51 7.96 7.89
CA HIS A 143 -5.64 7.51 8.70
C HIS A 143 -6.70 6.77 7.86
N SER A 144 -6.23 5.90 6.95
CA SER A 144 -7.11 5.21 6.03
C SER A 144 -7.99 4.20 6.76
N SER A 145 -9.29 4.45 6.77
CA SER A 145 -10.28 3.55 7.37
C SER A 145 -10.58 2.31 6.52
N HIS A 146 -10.37 2.38 5.21
CA HIS A 146 -10.74 1.35 4.25
C HIS A 146 -9.61 1.15 3.24
N VAL A 147 -9.31 -0.10 2.94
CA VAL A 147 -8.23 -0.49 2.02
C VAL A 147 -8.79 -1.39 0.92
N LEU A 148 -8.70 -0.92 -0.32
CA LEU A 148 -9.11 -1.68 -1.51
C LEU A 148 -7.98 -2.61 -1.95
N VAL A 149 -8.15 -3.92 -1.69
CA VAL A 149 -7.16 -4.95 -2.00
C VAL A 149 -7.78 -6.27 -2.46
N GLY A 150 -7.04 -6.97 -3.33
CA GLY A 150 -7.39 -8.31 -3.82
C GLY A 150 -7.42 -9.38 -2.73
N SER A 151 -7.97 -10.55 -3.05
CA SER A 151 -8.07 -11.69 -2.12
C SER A 151 -6.73 -12.25 -1.68
N ASP A 152 -5.72 -12.14 -2.55
CA ASP A 152 -4.34 -12.53 -2.32
C ASP A 152 -3.63 -11.71 -1.21
N GLN A 153 -4.11 -10.50 -0.92
CA GLN A 153 -3.52 -9.59 0.06
C GLN A 153 -4.13 -9.72 1.47
N THR A 154 -4.89 -10.79 1.73
CA THR A 154 -5.59 -10.97 3.02
C THR A 154 -4.60 -11.06 4.19
N GLN A 155 -3.46 -11.74 4.02
CA GLN A 155 -2.44 -11.85 5.07
C GLN A 155 -1.82 -10.48 5.41
N HIS A 156 -1.54 -9.64 4.41
CA HIS A 156 -1.00 -8.30 4.62
C HIS A 156 -1.98 -7.40 5.36
N LEU A 157 -3.27 -7.53 5.06
CA LEU A 157 -4.30 -6.78 5.77
C LEU A 157 -4.38 -7.20 7.24
N GLU A 158 -4.33 -8.50 7.54
CA GLU A 158 -4.32 -8.96 8.94
C GLU A 158 -3.05 -8.50 9.68
N LEU A 159 -1.89 -8.54 9.03
CA LEU A 159 -0.66 -7.99 9.59
C LEU A 159 -0.76 -6.48 9.83
N LEU A 160 -1.35 -5.71 8.90
CA LEU A 160 -1.63 -4.29 9.11
C LEU A 160 -2.49 -4.06 10.36
N LYS A 161 -3.54 -4.86 10.57
CA LYS A 161 -4.38 -4.76 11.77
C LYS A 161 -3.60 -5.12 13.04
N GLU A 162 -2.76 -6.16 12.99
CA GLU A 162 -1.86 -6.53 14.09
C GLU A 162 -0.91 -5.37 14.45
N ILE A 163 -0.24 -4.79 13.47
CA ILE A 163 0.65 -3.63 13.64
C ILE A 163 -0.11 -2.46 14.26
N THR A 164 -1.32 -2.18 13.79
CA THR A 164 -2.16 -1.08 14.29
C THR A 164 -2.51 -1.29 15.77
N ARG A 165 -2.99 -2.50 16.14
CA ARG A 165 -3.30 -2.85 17.53
C ARG A 165 -2.06 -2.79 18.43
N SER A 166 -0.93 -3.31 17.94
CA SER A 166 0.33 -3.29 18.69
C SER A 166 0.80 -1.86 18.95
N PHE A 167 0.75 -0.99 17.94
CA PHE A 167 1.14 0.41 18.07
C PHE A 167 0.23 1.16 19.07
N ASN A 168 -1.09 1.03 18.94
CA ASN A 168 -2.03 1.65 19.87
C ASN A 168 -1.82 1.16 21.30
N SER A 169 -1.59 -0.14 21.48
CA SER A 169 -1.32 -0.75 22.79
C SER A 169 -0.02 -0.21 23.42
N LYS A 170 1.08 -0.20 22.66
CA LYS A 170 2.38 0.29 23.15
C LYS A 170 2.40 1.77 23.49
N THR A 171 1.61 2.57 22.77
CA THR A 171 1.49 4.02 23.02
C THR A 171 0.42 4.36 24.06
N GLY A 172 -0.40 3.38 24.47
CA GLY A 172 -1.53 3.59 25.39
C GLY A 172 -2.63 4.49 24.82
N THR A 173 -2.69 4.68 23.49
CA THR A 173 -3.61 5.60 22.82
C THR A 173 -4.18 4.96 21.56
N GLU A 174 -5.48 5.12 21.31
CA GLU A 174 -6.10 4.74 20.03
C GLU A 174 -5.75 5.75 18.91
N TYR A 175 -4.47 5.81 18.55
CA TYR A 175 -3.97 6.78 17.57
C TYR A 175 -4.48 6.46 16.15
N PHE A 176 -4.51 5.17 15.79
CA PHE A 176 -4.98 4.71 14.50
C PHE A 176 -6.23 3.84 14.61
N SER A 177 -7.22 4.10 13.75
CA SER A 177 -8.35 3.19 13.56
C SER A 177 -7.92 1.93 12.82
N ILE A 178 -8.53 0.79 13.15
CA ILE A 178 -8.26 -0.48 12.47
C ILE A 178 -8.84 -0.46 11.05
N PRO A 179 -8.03 -0.58 9.98
CA PRO A 179 -8.55 -0.48 8.62
C PRO A 179 -9.39 -1.70 8.21
N GLU A 180 -10.46 -1.45 7.47
CA GLU A 180 -11.36 -2.47 6.91
C GLU A 180 -11.03 -2.80 5.46
N ARG A 181 -11.36 -4.03 5.05
CA ARG A 181 -11.17 -4.47 3.66
C ARG A 181 -12.32 -4.00 2.78
N VAL A 182 -12.00 -3.39 1.65
CA VAL A 182 -12.94 -3.25 0.52
C VAL A 182 -12.59 -4.30 -0.52
N LYS A 183 -13.57 -5.10 -0.92
CA LYS A 183 -13.40 -6.21 -1.88
C LYS A 183 -13.74 -5.74 -3.28
N PHE A 184 -13.11 -6.39 -4.27
CA PHE A 184 -13.42 -6.31 -5.68
C PHE A 184 -13.07 -7.64 -6.36
#